data_AF-A0A7J4NC53-F1
#
_entry.id   AF-A0A7J4NC53-F1
#
_cell.length_a   1.000
_cell.length_b   1.000
_cell.length_c   1.000
_cell.angle_alpha   90.00
_cell.angle_beta   90.00
_cell.angle_gamma   90.00
#
_symmetry.space_group_name_H-M   'P 1'
#
loop_
_entity.id
_entity.type
_entity.pdbx_description
1 polymer ?
#
loop_
_entity_poly.entity_id
_entity_poly.type
_entity_poly.pdbx_seq_one_letter_code
_entity_poly.pdbx_strand_id
1 'polypeptide(L)'
;PFTLAYFTGSKEHNIRMRQLAIDKGLRLNEFGLFPEDAAEGKIGMEAAKHTLTCNDESDIYRHLGLEWVTPELREDMGEIEAAGSGSLPNLISSEDIKGALHNHTIASDGVNTLEEMANAAQKLGWQYLGIADHSEILNIGGRQIGVPSEGIPKQSEMIRKLNESWTDSGQDFRLFHGSECDIMVDGGLDYPDATRKSLTHIVGSVHALGSWRGRDEIANTEALIRAIENPTFTILGHPTGRILQGREGFPVDMHAVIRRMGELNSEGHLKAVEINASPYRLDLDWRLCKFAKQQGVPICINPDAHDAEGLKDVWYGVQIARKGWLEAADVLNTRTGSEMEELLGL
;
A
#
# COMPACT_ATOMS: atom_id res chain seq x y z
N PRO A 1 -19.59 2.91 -24.45
CA PRO A 1 -18.52 2.01 -23.96
C PRO A 1 -17.16 2.28 -24.62
N PHE A 2 -17.08 2.35 -25.96
CA PHE A 2 -15.81 2.50 -26.70
C PHE A 2 -15.01 3.75 -26.35
N THR A 3 -15.67 4.90 -26.29
CA THR A 3 -15.05 6.18 -25.90
C THR A 3 -14.48 6.10 -24.47
N LEU A 4 -15.19 5.44 -23.54
CA LEU A 4 -14.71 5.23 -22.18
C LEU A 4 -13.45 4.36 -22.19
N ALA A 5 -13.49 3.17 -22.81
CA ALA A 5 -12.34 2.28 -22.92
C ALA A 5 -11.10 2.98 -23.53
N TYR A 6 -11.33 3.76 -24.60
CA TYR A 6 -10.26 4.50 -25.28
C TYR A 6 -9.61 5.55 -24.38
N PHE A 7 -10.39 6.36 -23.66
CA PHE A 7 -9.87 7.45 -22.83
C PHE A 7 -9.43 7.01 -21.43
N THR A 8 -9.91 5.86 -20.93
CA THR A 8 -9.36 5.22 -19.73
C THR A 8 -7.93 4.76 -19.98
N GLY A 9 -7.66 4.17 -21.14
CA GLY A 9 -6.33 3.67 -21.49
C GLY A 9 -5.88 2.52 -20.57
N SER A 10 -4.57 2.37 -20.31
CA SER A 10 -3.46 3.19 -20.80
C SER A 10 -3.28 3.14 -22.34
N LYS A 11 -2.34 3.94 -22.85
CA LYS A 11 -1.99 3.90 -24.29
C LYS A 11 -1.49 2.50 -24.68
N GLU A 12 -0.67 1.90 -23.83
CA GLU A 12 -0.06 0.59 -23.99
C GLU A 12 -1.14 -0.50 -23.99
N HIS A 13 -2.04 -0.48 -23.00
CA HIS A 13 -3.21 -1.36 -22.97
C HIS A 13 -4.06 -1.25 -24.24
N ASN A 14 -4.34 -0.03 -24.70
CA ASN A 14 -5.09 0.22 -25.92
C ASN A 14 -4.38 -0.34 -27.18
N ILE A 15 -3.04 -0.32 -27.23
CA ILE A 15 -2.27 -0.92 -28.32
C ILE A 15 -2.50 -2.44 -28.33
N ARG A 16 -2.42 -3.11 -27.17
CA ARG A 16 -2.68 -4.55 -27.06
C ARG A 16 -4.10 -4.92 -27.48
N MET A 17 -5.10 -4.18 -27.01
CA MET A 17 -6.51 -4.42 -27.36
C MET A 17 -6.76 -4.25 -28.87
N ARG A 18 -6.16 -3.24 -29.51
CA ARG A 18 -6.27 -3.07 -30.97
C ARG A 18 -5.57 -4.17 -31.75
N GLN A 19 -4.40 -4.62 -31.29
CA GLN A 19 -3.70 -5.73 -31.94
C GLN A 19 -4.56 -7.01 -31.90
N LEU A 20 -5.16 -7.32 -30.75
CA LEU A 20 -6.07 -8.46 -30.62
C LEU A 20 -7.31 -8.35 -31.52
N ALA A 21 -7.84 -7.13 -31.69
CA ALA A 21 -8.93 -6.89 -32.63
C ALA A 21 -8.48 -7.18 -34.07
N ILE A 22 -7.32 -6.67 -34.48
CA ILE A 22 -6.75 -6.89 -35.82
C ILE A 22 -6.53 -8.38 -36.09
N ASP A 23 -5.99 -9.12 -35.12
CA ASP A 23 -5.74 -10.56 -35.24
C ASP A 23 -7.04 -11.36 -35.44
N LYS A 24 -8.20 -10.77 -35.12
CA LYS A 24 -9.54 -11.33 -35.32
C LYS A 24 -10.28 -10.75 -36.53
N GLY A 25 -9.62 -9.96 -37.36
CA GLY A 25 -10.25 -9.27 -38.50
C GLY A 25 -11.19 -8.14 -38.10
N LEU A 26 -11.00 -7.57 -36.91
CA LEU A 26 -11.78 -6.46 -36.38
C LEU A 26 -10.93 -5.20 -36.32
N ARG A 27 -11.61 -4.05 -36.31
CA ARG A 27 -11.03 -2.74 -36.01
C ARG A 27 -11.65 -2.20 -34.73
N LEU A 28 -10.79 -1.83 -33.77
CA LEU A 28 -11.19 -1.17 -32.52
C LEU A 28 -10.67 0.28 -32.49
N ASN A 29 -11.57 1.22 -32.23
CA ASN A 29 -11.24 2.63 -32.03
C ASN A 29 -12.21 3.30 -31.03
N GLU A 30 -12.10 4.61 -30.84
CA GLU A 30 -12.91 5.40 -29.91
C GLU A 30 -14.42 5.43 -30.25
N PHE A 31 -14.78 5.05 -31.49
CA PHE A 31 -16.14 5.06 -32.01
C PHE A 31 -16.81 3.67 -31.99
N GLY A 32 -16.06 2.58 -32.05
CA GLY A 32 -16.63 1.24 -32.13
C GLY A 32 -15.63 0.09 -32.25
N LEU A 33 -16.18 -1.12 -32.23
CA LEU A 33 -15.51 -2.38 -32.57
C LEU A 33 -16.28 -3.02 -33.72
N PHE A 34 -15.71 -3.12 -34.91
CA PHE A 34 -16.42 -3.57 -36.11
C PHE A 34 -15.55 -4.46 -37.01
N PRO A 35 -16.15 -5.34 -37.84
CA PRO A 35 -15.42 -6.08 -38.86
C PRO A 35 -14.71 -5.16 -39.83
N GLU A 36 -13.43 -5.47 -40.13
CA GLU A 36 -12.59 -4.67 -41.01
C GLU A 36 -13.14 -4.62 -42.45
N ASP A 37 -13.70 -5.73 -42.92
CA ASP A 37 -14.31 -5.87 -44.25
C ASP A 37 -15.59 -5.02 -44.43
N ALA A 38 -16.43 -4.93 -43.40
CA ALA A 38 -17.64 -4.10 -43.44
C ALA A 38 -17.32 -2.58 -43.46
N ALA A 39 -16.15 -2.21 -42.93
CA ALA A 39 -15.67 -0.84 -42.81
C ALA A 39 -14.70 -0.43 -43.92
N GLU A 40 -14.53 -1.22 -44.98
CA GLU A 40 -13.54 -0.99 -46.03
C GLU A 40 -13.59 0.46 -46.57
N GLY A 41 -12.47 1.18 -46.47
CA GLY A 41 -12.31 2.58 -46.87
C GLY A 41 -13.02 3.63 -45.99
N LYS A 42 -13.81 3.23 -44.99
CA LYS A 42 -14.51 4.13 -44.06
C LYS A 42 -13.66 4.41 -42.82
N ILE A 43 -13.85 5.60 -42.26
CA ILE A 43 -13.18 6.06 -41.04
C ILE A 43 -14.19 6.70 -40.09
N GLY A 44 -13.81 6.80 -38.81
CA GLY A 44 -14.62 7.46 -37.78
C GLY A 44 -16.04 6.91 -37.66
N MET A 45 -17.02 7.81 -37.56
CA MET A 45 -18.44 7.47 -37.37
C MET A 45 -19.05 6.67 -38.53
N GLU A 46 -18.53 6.80 -39.75
CA GLU A 46 -19.04 6.04 -40.91
C GLU A 46 -18.69 4.55 -40.80
N ALA A 47 -17.51 4.23 -40.26
CA ALA A 47 -17.13 2.85 -39.97
C ALA A 47 -17.89 2.30 -38.77
N ALA A 48 -18.11 3.13 -37.74
CA ALA A 48 -18.81 2.76 -36.51
C ALA A 48 -20.28 2.32 -36.71
N LYS A 49 -20.90 2.63 -37.85
CA LYS A 49 -22.23 2.08 -38.22
C LYS A 49 -22.27 0.55 -38.25
N HIS A 50 -21.11 -0.09 -38.41
CA HIS A 50 -20.96 -1.55 -38.44
C HIS A 50 -20.50 -2.12 -37.10
N THR A 51 -20.56 -1.33 -36.01
CA THR A 51 -20.11 -1.77 -34.68
C THR A 51 -20.88 -3.00 -34.20
N LEU A 52 -20.15 -3.95 -33.64
CA LEU A 52 -20.71 -5.07 -32.90
C LEU A 52 -21.49 -4.53 -31.70
N THR A 53 -22.56 -5.24 -31.32
CA THR A 53 -23.37 -4.89 -30.16
C THR A 53 -22.52 -4.93 -28.89
N CYS A 54 -22.41 -3.79 -28.21
CA CYS A 54 -21.77 -3.64 -26.91
C CYS A 54 -22.62 -2.70 -26.05
N ASN A 55 -23.18 -3.21 -24.96
CA ASN A 55 -23.94 -2.44 -23.97
C ASN A 55 -22.98 -1.69 -23.02
N ASP A 56 -21.91 -2.36 -22.61
CA ASP A 56 -20.87 -1.82 -21.73
C ASP A 56 -19.46 -2.16 -22.27
N GLU A 57 -18.43 -1.76 -21.52
CA GLU A 57 -17.06 -2.03 -21.93
C GLU A 57 -16.70 -3.53 -21.84
N SER A 58 -17.35 -4.33 -20.98
CA SER A 58 -17.07 -5.77 -20.83
C SER A 58 -17.39 -6.56 -22.10
N ASP A 59 -18.36 -6.09 -22.88
CA ASP A 59 -18.69 -6.67 -24.18
C ASP A 59 -17.52 -6.53 -25.17
N ILE A 60 -16.72 -5.45 -25.09
CA ILE A 60 -15.53 -5.26 -25.93
C ILE A 60 -14.52 -6.39 -25.67
N TYR A 61 -14.24 -6.65 -24.39
CA TYR A 61 -13.33 -7.73 -23.97
C TYR A 61 -13.86 -9.10 -24.40
N ARG A 62 -15.16 -9.34 -24.25
CA ARG A 62 -15.80 -10.61 -24.65
C ARG A 62 -15.68 -10.88 -26.15
N HIS A 63 -15.89 -9.86 -27.00
CA HIS A 63 -15.67 -10.00 -28.45
C HIS A 63 -14.21 -10.33 -28.80
N LEU A 64 -13.27 -9.88 -27.98
CA LEU A 64 -11.85 -10.21 -28.10
C LEU A 64 -11.45 -11.51 -27.39
N GLY A 65 -12.40 -12.23 -26.78
CA GLY A 65 -12.13 -13.48 -26.07
C GLY A 65 -11.34 -13.29 -24.77
N LEU A 66 -11.54 -12.15 -24.10
CA LEU A 66 -10.92 -11.81 -22.82
C LEU A 66 -11.97 -11.69 -21.72
N GLU A 67 -11.57 -11.97 -20.49
CA GLU A 67 -12.28 -11.48 -19.31
C GLU A 67 -12.19 -9.95 -19.20
N TRP A 68 -13.13 -9.37 -18.43
CA TRP A 68 -13.15 -7.93 -18.19
C TRP A 68 -11.93 -7.49 -17.37
N VAL A 69 -11.11 -6.59 -17.94
CA VAL A 69 -10.01 -5.95 -17.21
C VAL A 69 -10.45 -4.62 -16.62
N THR A 70 -10.43 -4.55 -15.29
CA THR A 70 -10.73 -3.32 -14.55
C THR A 70 -9.69 -2.22 -14.84
N PRO A 71 -10.08 -0.93 -14.85
CA PRO A 71 -9.17 0.19 -15.19
C PRO A 71 -7.82 0.19 -14.48
N GLU A 72 -7.77 -0.23 -13.22
CA GLU A 72 -6.58 -0.25 -12.39
C GLU A 72 -5.47 -1.16 -12.94
N LEU A 73 -5.81 -2.18 -13.73
CA LEU A 73 -4.84 -3.13 -14.28
C LEU A 73 -4.36 -2.78 -15.69
N ARG A 74 -4.95 -1.76 -16.33
CA ARG A 74 -4.75 -1.43 -17.76
C ARG A 74 -3.44 -0.69 -18.00
N GLU A 75 -2.32 -1.34 -17.70
CA GLU A 75 -0.97 -0.75 -17.77
C GLU A 75 0.00 -1.59 -18.63
N ASP A 76 -0.49 -2.60 -19.38
CA ASP A 76 0.32 -3.55 -20.16
C ASP A 76 1.40 -4.25 -19.31
N MET A 77 0.99 -4.73 -18.14
CA MET A 77 1.84 -5.42 -17.15
C MET A 77 1.39 -6.87 -16.89
N GLY A 78 0.78 -7.47 -17.92
CA GLY A 78 0.34 -8.87 -17.96
C GLY A 78 -1.18 -9.07 -17.86
N GLU A 79 -1.96 -7.99 -17.84
CA GLU A 79 -3.41 -8.04 -17.65
C GLU A 79 -4.14 -8.67 -18.84
N ILE A 80 -3.59 -8.51 -20.06
CA ILE A 80 -4.15 -9.08 -21.27
C ILE A 80 -3.98 -10.60 -21.27
N GLU A 81 -2.78 -11.08 -20.93
CA GLU A 81 -2.48 -12.50 -20.81
C GLU A 81 -3.36 -13.13 -19.72
N ALA A 82 -3.44 -12.50 -18.55
CA ALA A 82 -4.26 -12.98 -17.43
C ALA A 82 -5.75 -13.03 -17.79
N ALA A 83 -6.26 -12.03 -18.50
CA ALA A 83 -7.64 -12.01 -18.98
C ALA A 83 -7.94 -13.09 -20.03
N GLY A 84 -6.94 -13.47 -20.83
CA GLY A 84 -7.08 -14.54 -21.82
C GLY A 84 -7.01 -15.94 -21.22
N SER A 85 -6.31 -16.12 -20.09
CA SER A 85 -6.20 -17.39 -19.37
C SER A 85 -7.18 -17.57 -18.22
N GLY A 86 -8.01 -16.56 -17.92
CA GLY A 86 -8.95 -16.59 -16.79
C GLY A 86 -8.26 -16.54 -15.42
N SER A 87 -7.17 -15.77 -15.32
CA SER A 87 -6.32 -15.68 -14.13
C SER A 87 -6.11 -14.25 -13.66
N LEU A 88 -7.09 -13.38 -13.89
CA LEU A 88 -7.10 -12.04 -13.29
C LEU A 88 -7.24 -12.14 -11.76
N PRO A 89 -6.53 -11.31 -10.98
CA PRO A 89 -6.61 -11.34 -9.53
C PRO A 89 -7.95 -10.80 -9.04
N ASN A 90 -8.44 -11.32 -7.90
CA ASN A 90 -9.57 -10.72 -7.20
C ASN A 90 -9.09 -9.56 -6.32
N LEU A 91 -9.02 -8.38 -6.92
CA LEU A 91 -8.41 -7.21 -6.29
C LEU A 91 -9.09 -6.80 -4.98
N ILE A 92 -8.26 -6.42 -4.01
CA ILE A 92 -8.67 -5.85 -2.73
C ILE A 92 -9.66 -4.67 -2.91
N SER A 93 -10.60 -4.53 -1.98
CA SER A 93 -11.50 -3.38 -1.88
C SER A 93 -11.30 -2.60 -0.58
N SER A 94 -11.89 -1.41 -0.48
CA SER A 94 -11.78 -0.59 0.74
C SER A 94 -12.52 -1.23 1.92
N GLU A 95 -13.54 -2.03 1.66
CA GLU A 95 -14.32 -2.76 2.65
C GLU A 95 -13.55 -3.94 3.26
N ASP A 96 -12.50 -4.42 2.59
CA ASP A 96 -11.63 -5.47 3.13
C ASP A 96 -10.76 -4.97 4.29
N ILE A 97 -10.56 -3.65 4.42
CA ILE A 97 -9.68 -3.04 5.42
C ILE A 97 -10.35 -3.04 6.80
N LYS A 98 -9.69 -3.67 7.77
CA LYS A 98 -10.14 -3.79 9.16
C LYS A 98 -9.34 -2.94 10.14
N GLY A 99 -8.29 -2.26 9.69
CA GLY A 99 -7.49 -1.34 10.50
C GLY A 99 -6.21 -0.90 9.80
N ALA A 100 -5.45 0.00 10.44
CA ALA A 100 -4.13 0.46 9.98
C ALA A 100 -3.11 0.44 11.13
N LEU A 101 -1.82 0.40 10.83
CA LEU A 101 -0.74 0.21 11.81
C LEU A 101 0.24 1.39 11.90
N HIS A 102 0.02 2.48 11.18
CA HIS A 102 0.91 3.65 11.22
C HIS A 102 0.08 4.93 11.26
N ASN A 103 -0.09 5.45 12.48
CA ASN A 103 -0.91 6.61 12.82
C ASN A 103 -0.32 7.33 14.02
N HIS A 104 -0.43 8.64 14.05
CA HIS A 104 0.24 9.53 15.00
C HIS A 104 -0.78 10.19 15.92
N THR A 105 -0.34 10.51 17.13
CA THR A 105 -1.15 11.18 18.14
C THR A 105 -0.42 12.44 18.63
N ILE A 106 -1.06 13.19 19.54
CA ILE A 106 -0.42 14.30 20.26
C ILE A 106 0.81 13.89 21.09
N ALA A 107 1.12 12.60 21.21
CA ALA A 107 2.35 12.14 21.86
C ALA A 107 3.60 12.51 21.04
N SER A 108 3.47 12.58 19.71
CA SER A 108 4.52 13.09 18.81
C SER A 108 4.04 14.36 18.08
N ASP A 109 3.69 14.26 16.80
CA ASP A 109 3.33 15.39 15.93
C ASP A 109 1.92 15.31 15.33
N GLY A 110 1.10 14.36 15.79
CA GLY A 110 -0.33 14.35 15.54
C GLY A 110 -1.07 15.46 16.33
N VAL A 111 -2.32 15.73 15.94
CA VAL A 111 -3.15 16.77 16.58
C VAL A 111 -4.32 16.20 17.39
N ASN A 112 -4.57 14.90 17.28
CA ASN A 112 -5.65 14.21 18.00
C ASN A 112 -5.14 13.35 19.15
N THR A 113 -5.94 13.22 20.21
CA THR A 113 -5.64 12.29 21.30
C THR A 113 -5.78 10.84 20.85
N LEU A 114 -5.23 9.93 21.65
CA LEU A 114 -5.38 8.48 21.44
C LEU A 114 -6.86 8.07 21.34
N GLU A 115 -7.70 8.60 22.22
CA GLU A 115 -9.14 8.34 22.24
C GLU A 115 -9.85 8.92 21.03
N GLU A 116 -9.48 10.12 20.59
CA GLU A 116 -10.05 10.73 19.39
C GLU A 116 -9.73 9.92 18.13
N MET A 117 -8.49 9.47 17.98
CA MET A 117 -8.05 8.60 16.88
C MET A 117 -8.76 7.24 16.92
N ALA A 118 -8.85 6.60 18.09
CA ALA A 118 -9.55 5.34 18.27
C ALA A 118 -11.05 5.46 17.93
N ASN A 119 -11.71 6.52 18.40
CA ASN A 119 -13.11 6.79 18.10
C ASN A 119 -13.35 7.02 16.60
N ALA A 120 -12.42 7.68 15.91
CA ALA A 120 -12.49 7.87 14.47
C ALA A 120 -12.35 6.54 13.71
N ALA A 121 -11.39 5.70 14.09
CA ALA A 121 -11.20 4.37 13.52
C ALA A 121 -12.45 3.48 13.71
N GLN A 122 -13.06 3.48 14.90
CA GLN A 122 -14.31 2.76 15.15
C GLN A 122 -15.47 3.25 14.26
N LYS A 123 -15.57 4.56 14.02
CA LYS A 123 -16.59 5.13 13.10
C LYS A 123 -16.38 4.73 11.65
N LEU A 124 -15.15 4.40 11.25
CA LEU A 124 -14.84 3.81 9.94
C LEU A 124 -15.20 2.31 9.87
N GLY A 125 -15.63 1.69 10.97
CA GLY A 125 -15.92 0.27 11.04
C GLY A 125 -14.66 -0.61 11.19
N TRP A 126 -13.51 -0.02 11.51
CA TRP A 126 -12.29 -0.78 11.77
C TRP A 126 -12.40 -1.54 13.09
N GLN A 127 -11.73 -2.68 13.13
CA GLN A 127 -11.60 -3.54 14.31
C GLN A 127 -10.35 -3.20 15.13
N TYR A 128 -9.38 -2.49 14.55
CA TYR A 128 -8.18 -2.08 15.26
C TYR A 128 -7.57 -0.79 14.72
N LEU A 129 -6.73 -0.19 15.54
CA LEU A 129 -5.86 0.92 15.17
C LEU A 129 -4.48 0.73 15.81
N GLY A 130 -3.43 0.70 15.00
CA GLY A 130 -2.06 0.74 15.46
C GLY A 130 -1.55 2.18 15.54
N ILE A 131 -1.01 2.53 16.70
CA ILE A 131 -0.32 3.79 16.94
C ILE A 131 1.15 3.58 16.66
N ALA A 132 1.76 4.51 15.95
CA ALA A 132 3.19 4.47 15.63
C ALA A 132 3.77 5.88 15.71
N ASP A 133 3.61 6.54 16.87
CA ASP A 133 4.26 7.82 17.12
C ASP A 133 5.78 7.72 16.91
N HIS A 134 6.38 8.82 16.47
CA HIS A 134 7.79 8.90 16.13
C HIS A 134 8.71 8.59 17.32
N SER A 135 9.81 7.91 17.04
CA SER A 135 10.83 7.58 18.04
C SER A 135 11.69 8.79 18.45
N GLU A 136 12.36 8.66 19.60
CA GLU A 136 13.02 9.73 20.36
C GLU A 136 13.91 10.67 19.51
N ILE A 137 14.67 10.16 18.55
CA ILE A 137 15.65 10.95 17.81
C ILE A 137 15.04 11.91 16.79
N LEU A 138 13.76 11.74 16.43
CA LEU A 138 13.19 12.53 15.35
C LEU A 138 13.15 14.02 15.69
N ASN A 139 13.78 14.81 14.82
CA ASN A 139 13.88 16.25 14.94
C ASN A 139 13.38 16.93 13.66
N ILE A 140 12.33 17.73 13.80
CA ILE A 140 11.79 18.56 12.71
C ILE A 140 11.99 20.03 13.06
N GLY A 141 12.73 20.75 12.21
CA GLY A 141 12.91 22.19 12.35
C GLY A 141 13.62 22.62 13.65
N GLY A 142 14.47 21.77 14.22
CA GLY A 142 15.20 22.03 15.47
C GLY A 142 14.42 21.64 16.73
N ARG A 143 13.22 21.07 16.60
CA ARG A 143 12.42 20.56 17.72
C ARG A 143 12.43 19.04 17.71
N GLN A 144 12.78 18.45 18.86
CA GLN A 144 12.61 17.02 19.10
C GLN A 144 11.12 16.76 19.29
N ILE A 145 10.53 16.00 18.36
CA ILE A 145 9.10 15.69 18.34
C ILE A 145 8.82 14.23 18.70
N GLY A 146 9.85 13.38 18.66
CA GLY A 146 9.75 11.98 19.02
C GLY A 146 9.40 11.75 20.49
N VAL A 147 8.72 10.65 20.77
CA VAL A 147 8.41 10.21 22.13
C VAL A 147 9.70 9.70 22.78
N PRO A 148 10.15 10.25 23.92
CA PRO A 148 11.30 9.70 24.63
C PRO A 148 11.03 8.27 25.08
N SER A 149 12.07 7.43 25.13
CA SER A 149 11.97 6.03 25.57
C SER A 149 11.32 5.87 26.96
N GLU A 150 11.55 6.82 27.86
CA GLU A 150 10.93 6.90 29.18
C GLU A 150 9.42 7.22 29.15
N GLY A 151 8.91 7.76 28.04
CA GLY A 151 7.49 8.04 27.81
C GLY A 151 6.68 6.83 27.34
N ILE A 152 7.33 5.82 26.74
CA ILE A 152 6.69 4.63 26.19
C ILE A 152 5.83 3.87 27.24
N PRO A 153 6.29 3.62 28.48
CA PRO A 153 5.46 2.96 29.49
C PRO A 153 4.15 3.70 29.80
N LYS A 154 4.17 5.04 29.74
CA LYS A 154 2.97 5.86 29.99
C LYS A 154 1.95 5.72 28.86
N GLN A 155 2.40 5.71 27.61
CA GLN A 155 1.53 5.49 26.45
C GLN A 155 0.97 4.06 26.44
N SER A 156 1.81 3.08 26.77
CA SER A 156 1.41 1.67 26.90
C SER A 156 0.28 1.51 27.92
N GLU A 157 0.39 2.16 29.09
CA GLU A 157 -0.63 2.13 30.12
C GLU A 157 -1.96 2.79 29.68
N MET A 158 -1.91 3.84 28.87
CA MET A 158 -3.11 4.46 28.29
C MET A 158 -3.80 3.52 27.31
N ILE A 159 -3.04 2.90 26.40
CA ILE A 159 -3.54 1.91 25.43
C ILE A 159 -4.16 0.71 26.15
N ARG A 160 -3.48 0.16 27.16
CA ARG A 160 -3.96 -0.96 27.98
C ARG A 160 -5.32 -0.65 28.60
N LYS A 161 -5.46 0.53 29.24
CA LYS A 161 -6.73 0.94 29.87
C LYS A 161 -7.88 1.07 28.87
N LEU A 162 -7.62 1.59 27.67
CA LEU A 162 -8.64 1.69 26.64
C LEU A 162 -9.07 0.30 26.15
N ASN A 163 -8.12 -0.58 25.85
CA ASN A 163 -8.41 -1.96 25.47
C ASN A 163 -9.20 -2.73 26.55
N GLU A 164 -8.84 -2.58 27.83
CA GLU A 164 -9.59 -3.16 28.95
C GLU A 164 -11.01 -2.61 29.01
N SER A 165 -11.19 -1.30 28.84
CA SER A 165 -12.52 -0.69 28.87
C SER A 165 -13.43 -1.15 27.72
N TRP A 166 -12.88 -1.42 26.54
CA TRP A 166 -13.63 -1.98 25.41
C TRP A 166 -13.95 -3.45 25.63
N THR A 167 -13.00 -4.21 26.16
CA THR A 167 -13.23 -5.61 26.54
C THR A 167 -14.36 -5.72 27.58
N ASP A 168 -14.32 -4.91 28.65
CA ASP A 168 -15.32 -4.90 29.72
C ASP A 168 -16.72 -4.49 29.22
N SER A 169 -16.78 -3.65 28.18
CA SER A 169 -18.03 -3.21 27.57
C SER A 169 -18.50 -4.10 26.40
N GLY A 170 -17.77 -5.18 26.08
CA GLY A 170 -18.10 -6.11 25.01
C GLY A 170 -17.87 -5.56 23.60
N GLN A 171 -17.04 -4.53 23.46
CA GLN A 171 -16.66 -3.96 22.18
C GLN A 171 -15.42 -4.67 21.61
N ASP A 172 -15.56 -5.26 20.41
CA ASP A 172 -14.45 -5.87 19.67
C ASP A 172 -13.65 -4.81 18.92
N PHE A 173 -12.85 -4.05 19.68
CA PHE A 173 -11.89 -3.09 19.15
C PHE A 173 -10.62 -3.10 19.98
N ARG A 174 -9.47 -2.93 19.32
CA ARG A 174 -8.15 -2.97 19.96
C ARG A 174 -7.23 -1.89 19.42
N LEU A 175 -6.45 -1.31 20.31
CA LEU A 175 -5.30 -0.47 20.00
C LEU A 175 -4.03 -1.31 20.05
N PHE A 176 -3.20 -1.21 19.01
CA PHE A 176 -1.86 -1.77 18.99
C PHE A 176 -0.84 -0.67 19.30
N HIS A 177 0.04 -0.94 20.27
CA HIS A 177 1.10 0.01 20.65
C HIS A 177 2.34 -0.25 19.82
N GLY A 178 2.57 0.52 18.77
CA GLY A 178 3.79 0.51 17.97
C GLY A 178 4.56 1.82 18.09
N SER A 179 5.59 1.96 17.27
CA SER A 179 6.32 3.21 17.07
C SER A 179 6.89 3.24 15.67
N GLU A 180 6.91 4.44 15.08
CA GLU A 180 7.74 4.71 13.91
C GLU A 180 9.17 4.99 14.36
N CYS A 181 10.02 3.96 14.29
CA CYS A 181 11.42 4.04 14.65
C CYS A 181 12.26 4.55 13.48
N ASP A 182 13.02 5.60 13.74
CA ASP A 182 14.02 6.09 12.80
C ASP A 182 15.07 5.02 12.48
N ILE A 183 15.38 4.88 11.19
CA ILE A 183 16.50 4.10 10.68
C ILE A 183 17.71 5.02 10.51
N MET A 184 18.72 4.75 11.33
CA MET A 184 19.98 5.46 11.30
C MET A 184 20.79 5.12 10.05
N VAL A 185 21.71 6.00 9.66
CA VAL A 185 22.52 5.82 8.44
C VAL A 185 23.32 4.51 8.44
N ASP A 186 23.67 3.96 9.59
CA ASP A 186 24.38 2.68 9.67
C ASP A 186 23.44 1.46 9.63
N GLY A 187 22.12 1.67 9.57
CA GLY A 187 21.10 0.61 9.65
C GLY A 187 20.66 0.28 11.08
N GLY A 188 21.13 1.01 12.09
CA GLY A 188 20.60 0.92 13.44
C GLY A 188 19.16 1.44 13.52
N LEU A 189 18.38 0.88 14.44
CA LEU A 189 17.05 1.39 14.79
C LEU A 189 17.16 2.25 16.04
N ASP A 190 16.41 3.34 16.06
CA ASP A 190 16.21 4.14 17.27
C ASP A 190 15.54 3.32 18.40
N TYR A 191 15.64 3.86 19.61
CA TYR A 191 15.37 3.23 20.90
C TYR A 191 16.35 2.14 21.39
N PRO A 192 16.41 1.90 22.71
CA PRO A 192 16.97 0.67 23.26
C PRO A 192 16.16 -0.57 22.84
N ASP A 193 16.84 -1.72 22.75
CA ASP A 193 16.22 -3.01 22.42
C ASP A 193 15.06 -3.39 23.36
N ALA A 194 15.20 -3.11 24.66
CA ALA A 194 14.15 -3.35 25.65
C ALA A 194 12.87 -2.54 25.37
N THR A 195 13.01 -1.30 24.90
CA THR A 195 11.87 -0.44 24.52
C THR A 195 11.20 -1.00 23.27
N ARG A 196 11.96 -1.34 22.22
CA ARG A 196 11.37 -1.90 21.00
C ARG A 196 10.64 -3.23 21.25
N LYS A 197 11.17 -4.09 22.13
CA LYS A 197 10.52 -5.35 22.53
C LYS A 197 9.24 -5.19 23.35
N SER A 198 9.00 -4.01 23.91
CA SER A 198 7.76 -3.69 24.64
C SER A 198 6.62 -3.25 23.72
N LEU A 199 6.93 -2.96 22.46
CA LEU A 199 5.98 -2.54 21.45
C LEU A 199 5.50 -3.75 20.65
N THR A 200 4.25 -3.68 20.19
CA THR A 200 3.58 -4.71 19.39
C THR A 200 4.14 -4.80 17.97
N HIS A 201 4.56 -3.68 17.41
CA HIS A 201 5.15 -3.61 16.08
C HIS A 201 6.08 -2.39 15.98
N ILE A 202 7.08 -2.49 15.11
CA ILE A 202 7.97 -1.38 14.75
C ILE A 202 7.78 -1.06 13.28
N VAL A 203 7.40 0.18 13.00
CA VAL A 203 7.48 0.76 11.65
C VAL A 203 8.86 1.41 11.54
N GLY A 204 9.76 0.83 10.75
CA GLY A 204 11.07 1.43 10.52
C GLY A 204 11.03 2.36 9.31
N SER A 205 11.43 3.61 9.50
CA SER A 205 11.39 4.65 8.44
C SER A 205 12.66 5.48 8.39
N VAL A 206 12.99 6.00 7.20
CA VAL A 206 14.13 6.90 7.01
C VAL A 206 13.65 8.35 7.00
N HIS A 207 13.98 9.14 8.02
CA HIS A 207 13.66 10.58 8.04
C HIS A 207 14.84 11.49 7.72
N ALA A 208 16.07 11.06 8.01
CA ALA A 208 17.30 11.81 7.75
C ALA A 208 17.70 11.82 6.25
N LEU A 209 16.76 12.14 5.36
CA LEU A 209 16.89 12.06 3.90
C LEU A 209 18.11 12.80 3.35
N GLY A 210 18.53 13.90 3.99
CA GLY A 210 19.76 14.60 3.60
C GLY A 210 21.00 13.71 3.68
N SER A 211 21.12 12.90 4.73
CA SER A 211 22.24 11.99 4.93
C SER A 211 22.17 10.77 4.01
N TRP A 212 20.96 10.24 3.77
CA TRP A 212 20.76 9.06 2.91
C TRP A 212 20.94 9.38 1.42
N ARG A 213 20.47 10.56 0.97
CA ARG A 213 20.64 11.00 -0.43
C ARG A 213 22.09 11.32 -0.80
N GLY A 214 22.95 11.58 0.19
CA GLY A 214 24.38 11.82 -0.03
C GLY A 214 25.21 10.55 -0.20
N ARG A 215 24.60 9.36 -0.06
CA ARG A 215 25.25 8.06 -0.15
C ARG A 215 24.91 7.36 -1.46
N ASP A 216 25.71 6.37 -1.82
CA ASP A 216 25.43 5.50 -2.96
C ASP A 216 24.31 4.48 -2.64
N GLU A 217 23.71 3.96 -3.71
CA GLU A 217 22.59 3.02 -3.66
C GLU A 217 22.92 1.73 -2.89
N ILE A 218 24.14 1.21 -3.04
CA ILE A 218 24.56 -0.04 -2.39
C ILE A 218 24.63 0.17 -0.88
N ALA A 219 25.28 1.24 -0.43
CA ALA A 219 25.39 1.55 1.00
C ALA A 219 24.02 1.78 1.66
N ASN A 220 23.10 2.45 0.97
CA ASN A 220 21.72 2.62 1.48
C ASN A 220 20.96 1.29 1.53
N THR A 221 21.10 0.46 0.50
CA THR A 221 20.47 -0.87 0.44
C THR A 221 20.97 -1.77 1.57
N GLU A 222 22.28 -1.82 1.82
CA GLU A 222 22.88 -2.58 2.92
C GLU A 222 22.42 -2.08 4.30
N ALA A 223 22.37 -0.76 4.50
CA ALA A 223 21.88 -0.18 5.75
C ALA A 223 20.41 -0.50 6.00
N LEU A 224 19.58 -0.41 4.95
CA LEU A 224 18.16 -0.74 5.06
C LEU A 224 17.95 -2.23 5.33
N ILE A 225 18.72 -3.10 4.66
CA ILE A 225 18.73 -4.55 4.93
C ILE A 225 19.11 -4.83 6.40
N ARG A 226 20.15 -4.18 6.92
CA ARG A 226 20.55 -4.35 8.33
C ARG A 226 19.43 -3.95 9.30
N ALA A 227 18.64 -2.94 8.96
CA ALA A 227 17.50 -2.51 9.78
C ALA A 227 16.36 -3.54 9.77
N ILE A 228 15.97 -4.05 8.59
CA ILE A 228 14.89 -5.05 8.47
C ILE A 228 15.26 -6.39 9.13
N GLU A 229 16.55 -6.74 9.19
CA GLU A 229 17.05 -7.96 9.85
C GLU A 229 16.94 -7.89 11.38
N ASN A 230 16.69 -6.72 11.96
CA ASN A 230 16.47 -6.60 13.38
C ASN A 230 15.22 -7.42 13.81
N PRO A 231 15.30 -8.24 14.86
CA PRO A 231 14.17 -9.07 15.31
C PRO A 231 12.91 -8.29 15.71
N THR A 232 13.04 -7.03 16.16
CA THR A 232 11.89 -6.21 16.54
C THR A 232 11.26 -5.48 15.35
N PHE A 233 11.92 -5.42 14.19
CA PHE A 233 11.42 -4.73 13.01
C PHE A 233 10.22 -5.46 12.42
N THR A 234 9.12 -4.76 12.13
CA THR A 234 7.90 -5.39 11.59
C THR A 234 7.55 -4.85 10.20
N ILE A 235 7.51 -3.53 10.05
CA ILE A 235 7.00 -2.87 8.84
C ILE A 235 8.06 -1.89 8.34
N LEU A 236 8.38 -1.92 7.04
CA LEU A 236 9.18 -0.88 6.40
C LEU A 236 8.25 0.26 5.96
N GLY A 237 8.27 1.37 6.71
CA GLY A 237 7.47 2.57 6.46
C GLY A 237 8.00 3.38 5.28
N HIS A 238 7.10 4.06 4.55
CA HIS A 238 7.33 4.88 3.34
C HIS A 238 8.74 4.70 2.73
N PRO A 239 9.01 3.54 2.09
CA PRO A 239 10.35 2.95 1.99
C PRO A 239 11.42 3.79 1.28
N THR A 240 11.01 4.69 0.41
CA THR A 240 11.91 5.52 -0.39
C THR A 240 12.04 6.94 0.15
N GLY A 241 11.16 7.33 1.08
CA GLY A 241 11.05 8.68 1.63
C GLY A 241 10.61 9.73 0.60
N ARG A 242 10.04 9.31 -0.54
CA ARG A 242 9.57 10.23 -1.59
C ARG A 242 8.39 11.08 -1.13
N ILE A 243 8.28 12.26 -1.71
CA ILE A 243 7.11 13.12 -1.65
C ILE A 243 6.77 13.52 -3.07
N LEU A 244 5.61 13.11 -3.57
CA LEU A 244 5.13 13.40 -4.91
C LEU A 244 5.13 14.91 -5.17
N GLN A 245 5.74 15.30 -6.30
CA GLN A 245 5.95 16.70 -6.70
C GLN A 245 6.79 17.56 -5.73
N GLY A 246 7.32 16.99 -4.64
CA GLY A 246 8.14 17.70 -3.66
C GLY A 246 9.59 17.22 -3.64
N ARG A 247 9.80 15.93 -3.45
CA ARG A 247 11.11 15.35 -3.19
C ARG A 247 11.22 13.93 -3.75
N GLU A 248 12.21 13.71 -4.61
CA GLU A 248 12.61 12.37 -5.03
C GLU A 248 13.11 11.53 -3.85
N GLY A 249 12.88 10.22 -3.90
CA GLY A 249 13.38 9.27 -2.92
C GLY A 249 14.92 9.21 -2.86
N PHE A 250 15.46 8.60 -1.82
CA PHE A 250 16.90 8.29 -1.77
C PHE A 250 17.22 7.07 -2.66
N PRO A 251 18.44 6.97 -3.22
CA PRO A 251 18.80 5.83 -4.06
C PRO A 251 18.85 4.56 -3.21
N VAL A 252 18.07 3.54 -3.59
CA VAL A 252 17.97 2.24 -2.92
C VAL A 252 17.47 1.17 -3.89
N ASP A 253 18.06 -0.02 -3.85
CA ASP A 253 17.53 -1.18 -4.58
C ASP A 253 16.41 -1.85 -3.77
N MET A 254 15.18 -1.40 -4.01
CA MET A 254 14.00 -1.98 -3.35
C MET A 254 13.76 -3.45 -3.73
N HIS A 255 14.25 -3.93 -4.88
CA HIS A 255 14.12 -5.36 -5.17
C HIS A 255 15.02 -6.19 -4.25
N ALA A 256 16.24 -5.73 -3.95
CA ALA A 256 17.10 -6.40 -2.98
C ALA A 256 16.50 -6.41 -1.57
N VAL A 257 15.96 -5.27 -1.14
CA VAL A 257 15.30 -5.14 0.18
C VAL A 257 14.09 -6.07 0.28
N ILE A 258 13.20 -6.05 -0.73
CA ILE A 258 12.00 -6.91 -0.75
C ILE A 258 12.37 -8.40 -0.80
N ARG A 259 13.39 -8.80 -1.57
CA ARG A 259 13.89 -10.19 -1.56
C ARG A 259 14.29 -10.62 -0.16
N ARG A 260 15.08 -9.78 0.53
CA ARG A 260 15.54 -10.10 1.88
C ARG A 260 14.39 -10.18 2.88
N MET A 261 13.40 -9.29 2.78
CA MET A 261 12.17 -9.39 3.58
C MET A 261 11.43 -10.71 3.31
N GLY A 262 11.37 -11.15 2.06
CA GLY A 262 10.75 -12.42 1.67
C GLY A 262 11.47 -13.65 2.25
N GLU A 263 12.80 -13.66 2.23
CA GLU A 263 13.62 -14.68 2.88
C GLU A 263 13.32 -14.76 4.39
N LEU A 264 13.32 -13.61 5.08
CA LEU A 264 13.00 -13.52 6.50
C LEU A 264 11.57 -14.03 6.80
N ASN A 265 10.59 -13.69 5.97
CA ASN A 265 9.22 -14.22 6.10
C ASN A 265 9.19 -15.75 5.92
N SER A 266 9.96 -16.29 4.99
CA SER A 266 10.05 -17.75 4.79
C SER A 266 10.69 -18.49 5.99
N GLU A 267 11.50 -17.78 6.78
CA GLU A 267 12.08 -18.22 8.04
C GLU A 267 11.15 -18.04 9.25
N GLY A 268 9.96 -17.46 9.04
CA GLY A 268 8.96 -17.20 10.09
C GLY A 268 9.10 -15.84 10.79
N HIS A 269 9.89 -14.92 10.23
CA HIS A 269 10.03 -13.55 10.74
C HIS A 269 9.14 -12.60 9.93
N LEU A 270 8.06 -12.12 10.54
CA LEU A 270 7.15 -11.18 9.88
C LEU A 270 7.88 -9.90 9.46
N LYS A 271 7.91 -9.63 8.15
CA LYS A 271 8.37 -8.39 7.53
C LYS A 271 7.34 -7.94 6.50
N ALA A 272 6.72 -6.79 6.74
CA ALA A 272 5.78 -6.18 5.79
C ALA A 272 6.36 -4.90 5.20
N VAL A 273 5.95 -4.55 3.99
CA VAL A 273 6.32 -3.28 3.35
C VAL A 273 5.10 -2.38 3.25
N GLU A 274 5.27 -1.12 3.63
CA GLU A 274 4.18 -0.16 3.66
C GLU A 274 3.81 0.33 2.26
N ILE A 275 2.50 0.45 1.97
CA ILE A 275 1.98 1.45 1.06
C ILE A 275 1.45 2.58 1.93
N ASN A 276 2.18 3.68 1.97
CA ASN A 276 1.81 4.88 2.68
C ASN A 276 0.75 5.59 1.84
N ALA A 277 -0.47 5.59 2.36
CA ALA A 277 -1.66 6.03 1.67
C ALA A 277 -1.85 7.54 1.68
N SER A 278 -0.94 8.30 2.33
CA SER A 278 -0.91 9.75 2.19
C SER A 278 -0.84 10.12 0.70
N PRO A 279 -1.73 11.01 0.21
CA PRO A 279 -1.76 11.40 -1.20
C PRO A 279 -0.50 12.14 -1.64
N TYR A 280 0.32 12.59 -0.69
CA TYR A 280 1.62 13.20 -0.93
C TYR A 280 2.75 12.17 -1.08
N ARG A 281 2.57 10.92 -0.64
CA ARG A 281 3.61 9.88 -0.64
C ARG A 281 3.33 8.78 -1.66
N LEU A 282 2.23 8.05 -1.45
CA LEU A 282 1.88 6.83 -2.18
C LEU A 282 3.09 5.89 -2.32
N ASP A 283 3.78 5.60 -1.22
CA ASP A 283 5.07 4.90 -1.18
C ASP A 283 4.96 3.69 -0.25
N LEU A 284 5.07 2.44 -0.70
CA LEU A 284 5.70 1.89 -1.90
C LEU A 284 5.03 2.22 -3.25
N ASP A 285 5.84 2.35 -4.29
CA ASP A 285 5.34 2.43 -5.67
C ASP A 285 4.61 1.14 -6.09
N TRP A 286 3.40 1.28 -6.66
CA TRP A 286 2.55 0.14 -7.08
C TRP A 286 3.27 -0.86 -7.98
N ARG A 287 4.28 -0.44 -8.76
CA ARG A 287 5.04 -1.31 -9.66
C ARG A 287 5.82 -2.39 -8.91
N LEU A 288 6.14 -2.17 -7.63
CA LEU A 288 6.86 -3.13 -6.79
C LEU A 288 5.92 -4.07 -6.02
N CYS A 289 4.61 -3.80 -5.97
CA CYS A 289 3.64 -4.59 -5.21
C CYS A 289 3.53 -6.04 -5.71
N LYS A 290 3.46 -6.23 -7.04
CA LYS A 290 3.43 -7.58 -7.64
C LYS A 290 4.70 -8.37 -7.31
N PHE A 291 5.85 -7.70 -7.22
CA PHE A 291 7.11 -8.32 -6.80
C PHE A 291 7.10 -8.66 -5.30
N ALA A 292 6.64 -7.77 -4.43
CA ALA A 292 6.48 -8.03 -2.99
C ALA A 292 5.61 -9.27 -2.73
N LYS A 293 4.45 -9.35 -3.41
CA LYS A 293 3.58 -10.54 -3.41
C LYS A 293 4.33 -11.81 -3.81
N GLN A 294 5.09 -11.78 -4.90
CA GLN A 294 5.86 -12.94 -5.37
C GLN A 294 6.96 -13.38 -4.39
N GLN A 295 7.51 -12.45 -3.62
CA GLN A 295 8.50 -12.75 -2.58
C GLN A 295 7.86 -13.16 -1.24
N GLY A 296 6.53 -13.24 -1.15
CA GLY A 296 5.83 -13.55 0.10
C GLY A 296 5.92 -12.44 1.15
N VAL A 297 6.15 -11.19 0.71
CA VAL A 297 6.18 -10.00 1.57
C VAL A 297 4.78 -9.39 1.60
N PRO A 298 4.06 -9.45 2.74
CA PRO A 298 2.75 -8.83 2.82
C PRO A 298 2.86 -7.30 2.79
N ILE A 299 1.83 -6.67 2.24
CA ILE A 299 1.72 -5.22 2.12
C ILE A 299 0.97 -4.68 3.33
N CYS A 300 1.41 -3.56 3.88
CA CYS A 300 0.71 -2.83 4.94
C CYS A 300 0.24 -1.48 4.42
N ILE A 301 -1.06 -1.30 4.20
CA ILE A 301 -1.63 -0.03 3.73
C ILE A 301 -1.89 0.84 4.95
N ASN A 302 -1.10 1.90 5.13
CA ASN A 302 -1.28 2.80 6.27
C ASN A 302 -1.46 4.25 5.82
N PRO A 303 -2.36 5.01 6.44
CA PRO A 303 -2.60 6.40 6.06
C PRO A 303 -1.52 7.37 6.53
N ASP A 304 -0.67 6.98 7.51
CA ASP A 304 0.30 7.91 8.12
C ASP A 304 -0.45 9.13 8.71
N ALA A 305 -1.56 8.82 9.38
CA ALA A 305 -2.55 9.82 9.78
C ALA A 305 -2.06 10.60 11.00
N HIS A 306 -1.98 11.92 10.85
CA HIS A 306 -1.65 12.86 11.93
C HIS A 306 -2.90 13.52 12.54
N ASP A 307 -4.07 13.23 11.98
CA ASP A 307 -5.37 13.61 12.49
C ASP A 307 -6.42 12.55 12.18
N ALA A 308 -7.58 12.65 12.81
CA ALA A 308 -8.68 11.70 12.68
C ALA A 308 -9.28 11.63 11.26
N GLU A 309 -9.21 12.72 10.49
CA GLU A 309 -9.72 12.74 9.11
C GLU A 309 -8.75 12.04 8.15
N GLY A 310 -7.44 12.15 8.41
CA GLY A 310 -6.37 11.49 7.66
C GLY A 310 -6.48 9.96 7.65
N LEU A 311 -7.17 9.34 8.61
CA LEU A 311 -7.45 7.90 8.58
C LEU A 311 -8.15 7.45 7.28
N LYS A 312 -8.94 8.34 6.65
CA LYS A 312 -9.66 8.07 5.40
C LYS A 312 -8.74 7.97 4.19
N ASP A 313 -7.50 8.46 4.29
CA ASP A 313 -6.53 8.40 3.21
C ASP A 313 -6.14 6.95 2.87
N VAL A 314 -6.43 5.98 3.74
CA VAL A 314 -6.30 4.53 3.45
C VAL A 314 -6.93 4.16 2.10
N TRP A 315 -7.99 4.89 1.69
CA TRP A 315 -8.65 4.71 0.40
C TRP A 315 -7.68 4.85 -0.77
N TYR A 316 -6.80 5.86 -0.75
CA TYR A 316 -5.79 6.06 -1.80
C TYR A 316 -4.81 4.88 -1.86
N GLY A 317 -4.39 4.40 -0.70
CA GLY A 317 -3.51 3.24 -0.59
C GLY A 317 -4.14 1.97 -1.15
N VAL A 318 -5.45 1.76 -0.94
CA VAL A 318 -6.22 0.68 -1.57
C VAL A 318 -6.23 0.83 -3.09
N GLN A 319 -6.40 2.04 -3.65
CA GLN A 319 -6.33 2.23 -5.10
C GLN A 319 -4.95 1.88 -5.66
N ILE A 320 -3.88 2.22 -4.95
CA ILE A 320 -2.50 1.86 -5.31
C ILE A 320 -2.28 0.34 -5.21
N ALA A 321 -2.82 -0.31 -4.18
CA ALA A 321 -2.77 -1.76 -4.01
C ALA A 321 -3.48 -2.51 -5.16
N ARG A 322 -4.67 -2.03 -5.55
CA ARG A 322 -5.43 -2.56 -6.70
C ARG A 322 -4.61 -2.48 -7.99
N LYS A 323 -4.03 -1.31 -8.25
CA LYS A 323 -3.11 -1.10 -9.39
C LYS A 323 -1.87 -2.01 -9.32
N GLY A 324 -1.42 -2.33 -8.11
CA GLY A 324 -0.33 -3.25 -7.80
C GLY A 324 -0.67 -4.74 -7.87
N TRP A 325 -1.87 -5.12 -8.35
CA TRP A 325 -2.36 -6.52 -8.45
C TRP A 325 -2.54 -7.23 -7.11
N LEU A 326 -2.79 -6.47 -6.03
CA LEU A 326 -2.95 -7.04 -4.69
C LEU A 326 -4.40 -7.51 -4.47
N GLU A 327 -4.50 -8.69 -3.89
CA GLU A 327 -5.73 -9.30 -3.38
C GLU A 327 -5.77 -9.13 -1.85
N ALA A 328 -6.92 -9.38 -1.22
CA ALA A 328 -7.06 -9.21 0.22
C ALA A 328 -6.02 -10.01 1.04
N ALA A 329 -5.65 -11.21 0.57
CA ALA A 329 -4.68 -12.08 1.23
C ALA A 329 -3.23 -11.52 1.20
N ASP A 330 -2.93 -10.58 0.30
CA ASP A 330 -1.60 -9.98 0.18
C ASP A 330 -1.39 -8.80 1.14
N VAL A 331 -2.45 -8.36 1.82
CA VAL A 331 -2.48 -7.11 2.61
C VAL A 331 -2.77 -7.42 4.08
N LEU A 332 -1.89 -7.02 4.99
CA LEU A 332 -2.04 -7.27 6.44
C LEU A 332 -3.33 -6.67 7.00
N ASN A 333 -3.73 -5.51 6.49
CA ASN A 333 -4.86 -4.74 6.96
C ASN A 333 -6.22 -5.44 6.84
N THR A 334 -6.28 -6.57 6.13
CA THR A 334 -7.52 -7.35 5.92
C THR A 334 -7.74 -8.42 6.98
N ARG A 335 -6.74 -8.68 7.82
CA ARG A 335 -6.84 -9.58 8.97
C ARG A 335 -7.81 -8.98 9.98
N THR A 336 -8.70 -9.80 10.53
CA THR A 336 -9.44 -9.44 11.74
C THR A 336 -8.43 -9.08 12.81
N GLY A 337 -8.76 -8.20 13.74
CA GLY A 337 -7.68 -7.86 14.65
C GLY A 337 -7.35 -8.96 15.67
N SER A 338 -8.17 -10.02 15.82
CA SER A 338 -7.75 -11.20 16.59
C SER A 338 -6.69 -11.99 15.83
N GLU A 339 -6.79 -12.08 14.51
CA GLU A 339 -5.70 -12.57 13.66
C GLU A 339 -4.48 -11.64 13.72
N MET A 340 -4.66 -10.33 13.92
CA MET A 340 -3.54 -9.39 14.14
C MET A 340 -2.91 -9.52 15.52
N GLU A 341 -3.68 -9.76 16.59
CA GLU A 341 -3.16 -10.03 17.93
C GLU A 341 -2.26 -11.26 17.90
N GLU A 342 -2.75 -12.37 17.34
CA GLU A 342 -1.97 -13.59 17.17
C GLU A 342 -0.71 -13.35 16.33
N LEU A 343 -0.83 -12.61 15.22
CA LEU A 343 0.29 -12.31 14.34
C LEU A 343 1.36 -11.43 15.00
N LEU A 344 0.96 -10.50 15.87
CA LEU A 344 1.85 -9.60 16.60
C LEU A 344 2.29 -10.16 17.98
N GLY A 345 1.86 -11.37 18.32
CA GLY A 345 2.29 -12.09 19.54
C GLY A 345 1.66 -11.57 20.84
N LEU A 346 0.40 -11.12 20.79
CA LEU A 346 -0.37 -10.64 21.94
C LEU A 346 -1.31 -11.69 22.53
#